data_AF-A0A932NXY5-F1
#
_entry.id   AF-A0A932NXY5-F1
#
_cell.length_a   1.000
_cell.length_b   1.000
_cell.length_c   1.000
_cell.angle_alpha   90.00
_cell.angle_beta   90.00
_cell.angle_gamma   90.00
#
_symmetry.space_group_name_H-M   'P 1'
#
loop_
_entity.id
_entity.type
_entity.pdbx_description
1 polymer ?
#
loop_
_entity_poly.entity_id
_entity_poly.type
_entity_poly.pdbx_seq_one_letter_code
_entity_poly.pdbx_strand_id
1 'polypeptide(L)'
;IFLYTGLIPDVAAVRDSASGWKKRVYGLLAIGWRGTDRQWRHFSSAYLLFAGLATPLVVSVHSVVSWDFAMAIVPGWHSTIFAPYFVAGAIFSGVAMVLTLLIPLRKIFKLEAYITEWHFENLAKILLLTSLIVTYAYGVEFFLAWYSGNPFEQHPFHNRAFGYYAPLFWVMVFCNAVLPLALFVPQVRRGTTSLFVISIFINIGMWLERFIIVVSSLSHDYLPFEWGIYWPTWVEGSIIAGSFAWFFLWFLLFVKHLPGVSITEVKEGLTVHPTAGGQE
;
A
#
# COMPACT_ATOMS: atom_id res chain seq x y z
N ILE A 1 14.15 8.58 -6.86
CA ILE A 1 14.39 9.38 -8.08
C ILE A 1 13.07 9.90 -8.65
N PHE A 2 12.15 9.01 -9.07
CA PHE A 2 10.83 9.41 -9.62
C PHE A 2 10.11 10.49 -8.79
N LEU A 3 9.92 10.24 -7.48
CA LEU A 3 9.31 11.21 -6.55
C LEU A 3 10.04 12.56 -6.54
N TYR A 4 11.37 12.54 -6.47
CA TYR A 4 12.17 13.77 -6.42
C TYR A 4 12.07 14.55 -7.73
N THR A 5 12.14 13.87 -8.89
CA THR A 5 11.93 14.50 -10.19
C THR A 5 10.58 15.19 -10.25
N GLY A 6 9.49 14.52 -9.84
CA GLY A 6 8.15 15.10 -9.79
C GLY A 6 8.02 16.30 -8.85
N LEU A 7 8.81 16.36 -7.79
CA LEU A 7 8.81 17.49 -6.84
C LEU A 7 9.59 18.71 -7.32
N ILE A 8 10.46 18.62 -8.33
CA ILE A 8 11.31 19.73 -8.77
C ILE A 8 10.51 21.01 -9.09
N PRO A 9 9.42 20.96 -9.89
CA PRO A 9 8.65 22.16 -10.22
C PRO A 9 7.94 22.75 -8.98
N ASP A 10 7.42 21.90 -8.10
CA ASP A 10 6.69 22.31 -6.91
C ASP A 10 7.63 22.93 -5.86
N VAL A 11 8.81 22.35 -5.66
CA VAL A 11 9.86 22.90 -4.81
C VAL A 11 10.34 24.25 -5.35
N ALA A 12 10.40 24.43 -6.67
CA ALA A 12 10.69 25.73 -7.28
C ALA A 12 9.60 26.78 -6.98
N ALA A 13 8.32 26.39 -6.99
CA ALA A 13 7.23 27.29 -6.59
C ALA A 13 7.33 27.71 -5.11
N VAL A 14 7.73 26.78 -4.22
CA VAL A 14 7.98 27.09 -2.80
C VAL A 14 9.22 27.98 -2.64
N ARG A 15 10.29 27.75 -3.41
CA ARG A 15 11.49 28.61 -3.43
C ARG A 15 11.11 30.06 -3.73
N ASP A 16 10.24 30.28 -4.72
CA ASP A 16 9.91 31.62 -5.21
C ASP A 16 9.02 32.40 -4.22
N SER A 17 8.26 31.70 -3.36
CA SER A 17 7.49 32.29 -2.25
C SER A 17 8.26 32.38 -0.92
N ALA A 18 9.38 31.66 -0.78
CA ALA A 18 10.17 31.65 0.45
C ALA A 18 11.16 32.83 0.55
N SER A 19 11.51 33.20 1.79
CA SER A 19 12.51 34.24 2.09
C SER A 19 13.64 33.69 3.00
N GLY A 20 14.77 34.42 3.05
CA GLY A 20 15.91 34.10 3.92
C GLY A 20 16.61 32.78 3.55
N TRP A 21 17.00 32.01 4.57
CA TRP A 21 17.73 30.75 4.40
C TRP A 21 16.90 29.65 3.71
N LYS A 22 15.58 29.64 3.90
CA LYS A 22 14.67 28.66 3.28
C LYS A 22 14.72 28.75 1.75
N LYS A 23 14.79 29.97 1.20
CA LYS A 23 14.94 30.19 -0.24
C LYS A 23 16.20 29.55 -0.80
N ARG A 24 17.31 29.56 -0.05
CA ARG A 24 18.57 28.90 -0.47
C ARG A 24 18.40 27.38 -0.49
N VAL A 25 17.79 26.81 0.54
CA VAL A 25 17.55 25.36 0.63
C VAL A 25 16.64 24.88 -0.49
N TYR A 26 15.47 25.49 -0.68
CA TYR A 26 14.59 25.14 -1.80
C TYR A 26 15.21 25.49 -3.16
N GLY A 27 16.10 26.48 -3.23
CA GLY A 27 16.89 26.78 -4.43
C GLY A 27 17.81 25.64 -4.84
N LEU A 28 18.49 25.01 -3.87
CA LEU A 28 19.33 23.83 -4.11
C LEU A 28 18.48 22.63 -4.54
N LEU A 29 17.37 22.37 -3.83
CA LEU A 29 16.47 21.25 -4.14
C LEU A 29 15.74 21.40 -5.49
N ALA A 30 15.50 22.64 -5.95
CA ALA A 30 14.90 22.90 -7.25
C ALA A 30 15.88 22.74 -8.44
N ILE A 31 17.18 22.51 -8.19
CA ILE A 31 18.23 22.30 -9.23
C ILE A 31 18.16 23.34 -10.37
N GLY A 32 17.93 24.61 -10.03
CA GLY A 32 17.85 25.68 -11.04
C GLY A 32 16.64 25.61 -11.97
N TRP A 33 15.54 24.96 -11.57
CA TRP A 33 14.29 24.98 -12.31
C TRP A 33 13.76 26.41 -12.50
N ARG A 34 13.44 26.75 -13.75
CA ARG A 34 12.92 28.07 -14.18
C ARG A 34 11.58 27.97 -14.92
N GLY A 35 11.14 26.76 -15.28
CA GLY A 35 9.90 26.54 -16.02
C GLY A 35 9.97 26.91 -17.50
N THR A 36 11.14 26.82 -18.13
CA THR A 36 11.27 27.06 -19.58
C THR A 36 10.62 25.93 -20.39
N ASP A 37 10.18 26.21 -21.62
CA ASP A 37 9.59 25.20 -22.52
C ASP A 37 10.50 23.96 -22.67
N ARG A 38 11.81 24.16 -22.83
CA ARG A 38 12.79 23.06 -22.89
C ARG A 38 12.82 22.21 -21.61
N GLN A 39 12.74 22.84 -20.43
CA GLN A 39 12.70 22.12 -19.15
C GLN A 39 11.43 21.30 -19.02
N TRP A 40 10.27 21.85 -19.39
CA TRP A 40 9.00 21.13 -19.40
C TRP A 40 9.00 19.93 -20.34
N ARG A 41 9.48 20.09 -21.59
CA ARG A 41 9.57 18.97 -22.55
C ARG A 41 10.39 17.80 -22.00
N HIS A 42 11.58 18.09 -21.46
CA HIS A 42 12.43 17.05 -20.87
C HIS A 42 11.83 16.45 -19.59
N PHE A 43 11.20 17.28 -18.75
CA PHE A 43 10.50 16.81 -17.55
C PHE A 43 9.39 15.84 -17.89
N SER A 44 8.49 16.19 -18.83
CA SER A 44 7.38 15.32 -19.23
C SER A 44 7.87 14.01 -19.82
N SER A 45 8.89 14.03 -20.70
CA SER A 45 9.50 12.81 -21.24
C SER A 45 10.12 11.94 -20.15
N ALA A 46 10.88 12.54 -19.23
CA ALA A 46 11.52 11.81 -18.14
C ALA A 46 10.49 11.24 -17.14
N TYR A 47 9.46 12.00 -16.80
CA TYR A 47 8.40 11.59 -15.89
C TYR A 47 7.61 10.39 -16.45
N LEU A 48 7.23 10.44 -17.73
CA LEU A 48 6.59 9.31 -18.41
C LEU A 48 7.50 8.08 -18.51
N LEU A 49 8.79 8.28 -18.84
CA LEU A 49 9.76 7.18 -18.87
C LEU A 49 9.90 6.52 -17.49
N PHE A 50 10.07 7.31 -16.44
CA PHE A 50 10.19 6.80 -15.08
C PHE A 50 8.90 6.11 -14.60
N ALA A 51 7.72 6.62 -14.95
CA ALA A 51 6.46 5.94 -14.66
C ALA A 51 6.36 4.59 -15.38
N GLY A 52 6.75 4.55 -16.66
CA GLY A 52 6.80 3.33 -17.47
C GLY A 52 7.79 2.29 -16.93
N LEU A 53 8.93 2.73 -16.37
CA LEU A 53 9.90 1.85 -15.73
C LEU A 53 9.50 1.43 -14.32
N ALA A 54 8.84 2.31 -13.55
CA ALA A 54 8.43 2.04 -12.18
C ALA A 54 7.31 1.00 -12.12
N THR A 55 6.39 0.98 -13.08
CA THR A 55 5.27 0.03 -13.11
C THR A 55 5.71 -1.44 -13.10
N PRO A 56 6.54 -1.93 -14.05
CA PRO A 56 7.04 -3.31 -14.01
C PRO A 56 7.98 -3.54 -12.82
N LEU A 57 8.70 -2.52 -12.36
CA LEU A 57 9.56 -2.61 -11.19
C LEU A 57 8.77 -2.90 -9.90
N VAL A 58 7.63 -2.23 -9.68
CA VAL A 58 6.79 -2.47 -8.50
C VAL A 58 6.25 -3.90 -8.50
N VAL A 59 5.81 -4.39 -9.68
CA VAL A 59 5.35 -5.77 -9.84
C VAL A 59 6.50 -6.75 -9.58
N SER A 60 7.70 -6.50 -10.12
CA SER A 60 8.85 -7.40 -9.97
C SER A 60 9.38 -7.43 -8.53
N VAL A 61 9.49 -6.29 -7.85
CA VAL A 61 10.01 -6.21 -6.48
C VAL A 61 9.16 -7.06 -5.52
N HIS A 62 7.84 -6.93 -5.58
CA HIS A 62 6.96 -7.74 -4.73
C HIS A 62 6.92 -9.21 -5.16
N SER A 63 7.11 -9.51 -6.45
CA SER A 63 7.25 -10.88 -6.92
C SER A 63 8.55 -11.52 -6.43
N VAL A 64 9.67 -10.80 -6.44
CA VAL A 64 10.96 -11.30 -5.93
C VAL A 64 10.88 -11.60 -4.44
N VAL A 65 10.30 -10.70 -3.64
CA VAL A 65 10.07 -10.95 -2.20
C VAL A 65 9.16 -12.16 -1.98
N SER A 66 8.18 -12.38 -2.85
CA SER A 66 7.33 -13.59 -2.77
C SER A 66 8.11 -14.87 -3.10
N TRP A 67 9.08 -14.80 -4.01
CA TRP A 67 9.89 -15.94 -4.44
C TRP A 67 10.86 -16.41 -3.37
N ASP A 68 11.27 -15.54 -2.44
CA ASP A 68 12.04 -15.94 -1.25
C ASP A 68 11.29 -17.03 -0.45
N PHE A 69 9.96 -17.01 -0.45
CA PHE A 69 9.12 -18.07 0.12
C PHE A 69 8.80 -19.16 -0.91
N ALA A 70 8.31 -18.77 -2.09
CA ALA A 70 7.74 -19.70 -3.06
C ALA A 70 8.75 -20.71 -3.62
N MET A 71 10.04 -20.35 -3.67
CA MET A 71 11.09 -21.26 -4.13
C MET A 71 11.63 -22.17 -3.02
N ALA A 72 11.28 -21.90 -1.76
CA ALA A 72 11.62 -22.80 -0.67
C ALA A 72 10.81 -24.10 -0.80
N ILE A 73 11.35 -25.18 -0.24
CA ILE A 73 10.71 -26.49 -0.18
C ILE A 73 9.82 -26.66 1.06
N VAL A 74 9.42 -25.57 1.71
CA VAL A 74 8.58 -25.61 2.92
C VAL A 74 7.11 -25.82 2.54
N PRO A 75 6.39 -26.77 3.17
CA PRO A 75 4.98 -27.00 2.91
C PRO A 75 4.12 -25.75 3.14
N GLY A 76 3.25 -25.45 2.18
CA GLY A 76 2.43 -24.23 2.20
C GLY A 76 3.18 -22.94 1.87
N TRP A 77 4.47 -22.99 1.52
CA TRP A 77 5.17 -21.90 0.82
C TRP A 77 5.38 -22.22 -0.65
N HIS A 78 5.65 -23.48 -0.99
CA HIS A 78 5.97 -23.89 -2.35
C HIS A 78 4.75 -23.80 -3.28
N SER A 79 4.52 -22.61 -3.85
CA SER A 79 3.34 -22.31 -4.65
C SER A 79 3.60 -21.28 -5.73
N THR A 80 3.09 -21.53 -6.94
CA THR A 80 3.28 -20.66 -8.11
C THR A 80 2.39 -19.42 -8.09
N ILE A 81 1.33 -19.40 -7.27
CA ILE A 81 0.40 -18.26 -7.19
C ILE A 81 0.95 -17.09 -6.36
N PHE A 82 2.04 -17.30 -5.61
CA PHE A 82 2.56 -16.32 -4.65
C PHE A 82 2.95 -14.99 -5.27
N ALA A 83 3.60 -14.98 -6.43
CA ALA A 83 4.03 -13.74 -7.08
C ALA A 83 2.87 -12.77 -7.39
N PRO A 84 1.86 -13.15 -8.20
CA PRO A 84 0.74 -12.25 -8.46
C PRO A 84 -0.10 -11.95 -7.20
N TYR A 85 -0.19 -12.91 -6.27
CA TYR A 85 -0.90 -12.74 -4.99
C TYR A 85 -0.23 -11.70 -4.09
N PHE A 86 1.10 -11.76 -3.90
CA PHE A 86 1.84 -10.80 -3.09
C PHE A 86 1.81 -9.40 -3.70
N VAL A 87 1.82 -9.29 -5.03
CA VAL A 87 1.64 -8.00 -5.72
C VAL A 87 0.25 -7.42 -5.47
N ALA A 88 -0.81 -8.23 -5.60
CA ALA A 88 -2.17 -7.79 -5.30
C ALA A 88 -2.31 -7.38 -3.83
N GLY A 89 -1.72 -8.16 -2.92
CA GLY A 89 -1.67 -7.86 -1.50
C GLY A 89 -0.94 -6.56 -1.18
N ALA A 90 0.20 -6.29 -1.85
CA ALA A 90 0.95 -5.05 -1.67
C ALA A 90 0.13 -3.82 -2.08
N ILE A 91 -0.58 -3.89 -3.21
CA ILE A 91 -1.49 -2.82 -3.65
C ILE A 91 -2.61 -2.64 -2.62
N PHE A 92 -3.22 -3.74 -2.17
CA PHE A 92 -4.30 -3.73 -1.20
C PHE A 92 -3.91 -3.04 0.13
N SER A 93 -2.80 -3.49 0.76
CA SER A 93 -2.30 -2.85 1.99
C SER A 93 -1.81 -1.42 1.76
N GLY A 94 -1.17 -1.16 0.60
CA GLY A 94 -0.64 0.15 0.27
C GLY A 94 -1.74 1.21 0.14
N VAL A 95 -2.81 0.89 -0.59
CA VAL A 95 -3.97 1.78 -0.74
C VAL A 95 -4.68 1.98 0.61
N ALA A 96 -4.76 0.94 1.45
CA ALA A 96 -5.33 1.06 2.80
C ALA A 96 -4.48 2.00 3.69
N MET A 97 -3.15 1.89 3.63
CA MET A 97 -2.26 2.84 4.31
C MET A 97 -2.44 4.26 3.78
N VAL A 98 -2.58 4.45 2.46
CA VAL A 98 -2.86 5.77 1.87
C VAL A 98 -4.14 6.37 2.44
N LEU A 99 -5.24 5.62 2.53
CA LEU A 99 -6.49 6.13 3.14
C LEU A 99 -6.29 6.49 4.62
N THR A 100 -5.59 5.65 5.37
CA THR A 100 -5.33 5.85 6.80
C THR A 100 -4.57 7.17 7.05
N LEU A 101 -3.66 7.56 6.15
CA LEU A 101 -2.90 8.80 6.24
C LEU A 101 -3.64 10.00 5.63
N LEU A 102 -4.26 9.82 4.47
CA LEU A 102 -4.87 10.89 3.68
C LEU A 102 -6.12 11.47 4.35
N ILE A 103 -6.92 10.63 5.01
CA ILE A 103 -8.16 11.06 5.69
C ILE A 103 -7.89 12.08 6.81
N PRO A 104 -7.02 11.81 7.81
CA PRO A 104 -6.68 12.81 8.81
C PRO A 104 -5.92 14.00 8.22
N LEU A 105 -5.01 13.78 7.26
CA LEU A 105 -4.25 14.84 6.61
C LEU A 105 -5.18 15.83 5.88
N ARG A 106 -6.20 15.33 5.18
CA ARG A 106 -7.24 16.15 4.53
C ARG A 106 -7.90 17.11 5.51
N LYS A 107 -8.19 16.66 6.74
CA LYS A 107 -8.83 17.48 7.78
C LYS A 107 -7.88 18.46 8.47
N ILE A 108 -6.66 18.02 8.79
CA ILE A 108 -5.66 18.86 9.49
C ILE A 108 -5.22 20.01 8.58
N PHE A 109 -4.96 19.74 7.31
CA PHE A 109 -4.47 20.75 6.35
C PHE A 109 -5.58 21.42 5.54
N LYS A 110 -6.85 21.14 5.82
CA LYS A 110 -8.03 21.71 5.14
C LYS A 110 -7.97 21.55 3.61
N LEU A 111 -7.68 20.33 3.15
CA LEU A 111 -7.49 20.01 1.73
C LEU A 111 -8.76 19.46 1.06
N GLU A 112 -9.95 19.68 1.63
CA GLU A 112 -11.20 19.11 1.13
C GLU A 112 -11.56 19.52 -0.29
N ALA A 113 -11.11 20.70 -0.72
CA ALA A 113 -11.32 21.22 -2.08
C ALA A 113 -10.50 20.46 -3.14
N TYR A 114 -9.33 19.92 -2.77
CA TYR A 114 -8.44 19.20 -3.67
C TYR A 114 -8.67 17.69 -3.59
N ILE A 115 -8.76 17.15 -2.38
CA ILE A 115 -9.03 15.74 -2.12
C ILE A 115 -10.52 15.58 -1.91
N THR A 116 -11.23 15.32 -2.99
CA THR A 116 -12.69 15.16 -3.02
C THR A 116 -13.14 13.73 -2.70
N GLU A 117 -14.45 13.54 -2.47
CA GLU A 117 -15.04 12.20 -2.29
C GLU A 117 -14.82 11.28 -3.49
N TRP A 118 -14.67 11.84 -4.69
CA TRP A 118 -14.34 11.08 -5.90
C TRP A 118 -13.02 10.29 -5.76
N HIS A 119 -12.01 10.90 -5.14
CA HIS A 119 -10.73 10.23 -4.89
C HIS A 119 -10.92 9.05 -3.94
N PHE A 120 -11.63 9.26 -2.82
CA PHE A 120 -11.89 8.21 -1.85
C PHE A 120 -12.75 7.08 -2.41
N GLU A 121 -13.80 7.39 -3.18
CA GLU A 121 -14.62 6.37 -3.81
C GLU A 121 -13.82 5.52 -4.79
N ASN A 122 -12.91 6.11 -5.57
CA ASN A 122 -12.07 5.36 -6.51
C ASN A 122 -10.99 4.52 -5.79
N LEU A 123 -10.35 5.05 -4.75
CA LEU A 123 -9.42 4.28 -3.91
C LEU A 123 -10.14 3.08 -3.26
N ALA A 124 -11.37 3.27 -2.80
CA ALA A 124 -12.16 2.20 -2.23
C ALA A 124 -12.58 1.13 -3.25
N LYS A 125 -12.81 1.49 -4.52
CA LYS A 125 -13.02 0.50 -5.60
C LYS A 125 -11.76 -0.31 -5.87
N ILE A 126 -10.58 0.31 -5.82
CA ILE A 126 -9.29 -0.40 -5.95
C ILE A 126 -9.10 -1.37 -4.76
N LEU A 127 -9.41 -0.95 -3.54
CA LEU A 127 -9.39 -1.83 -2.36
C LEU A 127 -10.34 -3.02 -2.52
N LEU A 128 -11.56 -2.78 -2.99
CA LEU A 128 -12.52 -3.84 -3.22
C LEU A 128 -12.01 -4.84 -4.27
N LEU A 129 -11.53 -4.35 -5.42
CA LEU A 129 -10.99 -5.20 -6.48
C LEU A 129 -9.82 -6.06 -5.97
N THR A 130 -8.86 -5.44 -5.29
CA THR A 130 -7.68 -6.16 -4.81
C THR A 130 -8.00 -7.11 -3.66
N SER A 131 -8.95 -6.79 -2.78
CA SER A 131 -9.50 -7.73 -1.80
C SER A 131 -10.12 -8.96 -2.45
N LEU A 132 -10.87 -8.80 -3.55
CA LEU A 132 -11.44 -9.95 -4.28
C LEU A 132 -10.34 -10.84 -4.89
N ILE A 133 -9.26 -10.26 -5.42
CA ILE A 133 -8.11 -11.00 -5.95
C ILE A 133 -7.40 -11.78 -4.82
N VAL A 134 -7.17 -11.13 -3.68
CA VAL A 134 -6.56 -11.78 -2.49
C VAL A 134 -7.46 -12.90 -1.96
N THR A 135 -8.77 -12.67 -1.86
CA THR A 135 -9.75 -13.68 -1.44
C THR A 135 -9.78 -14.87 -2.39
N TYR A 136 -9.72 -14.61 -3.70
CA TYR A 136 -9.60 -15.65 -4.70
C TYR A 136 -8.33 -16.48 -4.50
N ALA A 137 -7.18 -15.83 -4.25
CA ALA A 137 -5.92 -16.52 -3.99
C ALA A 137 -6.02 -17.44 -2.77
N TYR A 138 -6.59 -16.96 -1.65
CA TYR A 138 -6.83 -17.81 -0.47
C TYR A 138 -7.66 -19.05 -0.83
N GLY A 139 -8.77 -18.86 -1.56
CA GLY A 139 -9.62 -19.97 -2.00
C GLY A 139 -8.88 -20.97 -2.88
N VAL A 140 -8.07 -20.48 -3.83
CA VAL A 140 -7.25 -21.33 -4.71
C VAL A 140 -6.19 -22.09 -3.93
N GLU A 141 -5.51 -21.47 -2.96
CA GLU A 141 -4.51 -22.16 -2.16
C GLU A 141 -5.11 -23.30 -1.34
N PHE A 142 -6.23 -23.06 -0.64
CA PHE A 142 -6.94 -24.11 0.09
C PHE A 142 -7.44 -25.21 -0.85
N PHE A 143 -7.95 -24.83 -2.02
CA PHE A 143 -8.39 -25.78 -3.03
C PHE A 143 -7.24 -26.63 -3.55
N LEU A 144 -6.09 -26.03 -3.89
CA LEU A 144 -4.91 -26.74 -4.40
C LEU A 144 -4.29 -27.64 -3.34
N ALA A 145 -4.23 -27.20 -2.08
CA ALA A 145 -3.77 -28.03 -0.98
C ALA A 145 -4.63 -29.29 -0.86
N TRP A 146 -5.96 -29.14 -0.86
CA TRP A 146 -6.88 -30.27 -0.86
C TRP A 146 -6.75 -31.15 -2.11
N TYR A 147 -6.74 -30.54 -3.30
CA TYR A 147 -6.65 -31.21 -4.60
C TYR A 147 -5.33 -31.96 -4.82
N SER A 148 -4.24 -31.49 -4.20
CA SER A 148 -2.90 -32.11 -4.34
C SER A 148 -2.86 -33.57 -3.90
N GLY A 149 -3.75 -33.97 -2.98
CA GLY A 149 -3.72 -35.30 -2.35
C GLY A 149 -2.46 -35.55 -1.49
N ASN A 150 -1.58 -34.57 -1.32
CA ASN A 150 -0.36 -34.70 -0.53
C ASN A 150 -0.66 -34.34 0.94
N PRO A 151 -0.52 -35.28 1.89
CA PRO A 151 -0.75 -35.01 3.31
C PRO A 151 0.10 -33.86 3.85
N PHE A 152 1.32 -33.69 3.34
CA PHE A 152 2.22 -32.61 3.77
C PHE A 152 1.79 -31.23 3.28
N GLU A 153 1.08 -31.13 2.15
CA GLU A 153 0.50 -29.85 1.71
C GLU A 153 -0.86 -29.60 2.36
N GLN A 154 -1.64 -30.65 2.64
CA GLN A 154 -2.94 -30.52 3.30
C GLN A 154 -2.82 -30.10 4.77
N HIS A 155 -1.82 -30.65 5.49
CA HIS A 155 -1.68 -30.45 6.92
C HIS A 155 -1.46 -28.99 7.34
N PRO A 156 -0.56 -28.19 6.71
CA PRO A 156 -0.40 -26.77 7.01
C PRO A 156 -1.69 -25.97 6.85
N PHE A 157 -2.47 -26.22 5.80
CA PHE A 157 -3.75 -25.52 5.57
C PHE A 157 -4.83 -25.93 6.55
N HIS A 158 -4.88 -27.20 6.93
CA HIS A 158 -5.72 -27.66 8.03
C HIS A 158 -5.33 -27.00 9.36
N ASN A 159 -4.04 -26.94 9.66
CA ASN A 159 -3.50 -26.30 10.87
C ASN A 159 -3.75 -24.78 10.88
N ARG A 160 -3.69 -24.10 9.73
CA ARG A 160 -4.09 -22.68 9.62
C ARG A 160 -5.55 -22.47 10.02
N ALA A 161 -6.46 -23.37 9.63
CA ALA A 161 -7.89 -23.23 9.88
C ALA A 161 -8.35 -23.70 11.27
N PHE A 162 -7.71 -24.73 11.83
CA PHE A 162 -8.17 -25.40 13.07
C PHE A 162 -7.10 -25.56 14.15
N GLY A 163 -5.84 -25.22 13.85
CA GLY A 163 -4.73 -25.35 14.77
C GLY A 163 -4.56 -24.17 15.71
N TYR A 164 -3.37 -24.07 16.31
CA TYR A 164 -3.06 -23.08 17.34
C TYR A 164 -3.26 -21.63 16.85
N TYR A 165 -2.86 -21.33 15.62
CA TYR A 165 -2.98 -19.99 15.02
C TYR A 165 -4.33 -19.72 14.34
N ALA A 166 -5.32 -20.63 14.46
CA ALA A 166 -6.63 -20.49 13.82
C ALA A 166 -7.35 -19.18 14.15
N PRO A 167 -7.36 -18.65 15.40
CA PRO A 167 -7.99 -17.36 15.67
C PRO A 167 -7.38 -16.22 14.84
N LEU A 168 -6.05 -16.20 14.67
CA LEU A 168 -5.37 -15.20 13.84
C LEU A 168 -5.74 -15.36 12.36
N PHE A 169 -5.86 -16.60 11.88
CA PHE A 169 -6.30 -16.91 10.53
C PHE A 169 -7.71 -16.40 10.24
N TRP A 170 -8.66 -16.66 11.14
CA TRP A 170 -10.02 -16.18 10.94
C TRP A 170 -10.15 -14.66 11.05
N VAL A 171 -9.34 -14.00 11.89
CA VAL A 171 -9.25 -12.53 11.91
C VAL A 171 -8.68 -12.00 10.59
N MET A 172 -7.62 -12.62 10.08
CA MET A 172 -7.04 -12.28 8.76
C MET A 172 -8.10 -12.41 7.65
N VAL A 173 -8.79 -13.56 7.57
CA VAL A 173 -9.86 -13.79 6.57
C VAL A 173 -10.97 -12.76 6.73
N PHE A 174 -11.41 -12.46 7.95
CA PHE A 174 -12.42 -11.43 8.17
C PHE A 174 -11.98 -10.06 7.67
N CYS A 175 -10.77 -9.61 8.04
CA CYS A 175 -10.25 -8.29 7.66
C CYS A 175 -9.99 -8.15 6.16
N ASN A 176 -9.48 -9.19 5.50
CA ASN A 176 -9.03 -9.11 4.11
C ASN A 176 -10.09 -9.54 3.10
N ALA A 177 -10.99 -10.46 3.46
CA ALA A 177 -11.97 -11.03 2.55
C ALA A 177 -13.41 -10.63 2.88
N VAL A 178 -13.81 -10.59 4.16
CA VAL A 178 -15.22 -10.35 4.52
C VAL A 178 -15.52 -8.86 4.67
N LEU A 179 -14.72 -8.14 5.46
CA LEU A 179 -14.91 -6.73 5.76
C LEU A 179 -14.89 -5.83 4.51
N PRO A 180 -13.98 -6.01 3.53
CA PRO A 180 -13.94 -5.15 2.35
C PRO A 180 -15.16 -5.32 1.44
N LEU A 181 -15.91 -6.43 1.53
CA LEU A 181 -17.17 -6.59 0.79
C LEU A 181 -18.21 -5.54 1.19
N ALA A 182 -18.12 -4.95 2.38
CA ALA A 182 -18.94 -3.80 2.76
C ALA A 182 -18.78 -2.62 1.79
N LEU A 183 -17.65 -2.51 1.08
CA LEU A 183 -17.39 -1.46 0.08
C LEU A 183 -18.22 -1.61 -1.21
N PHE A 184 -18.93 -2.73 -1.41
CA PHE A 184 -19.96 -2.82 -2.45
C PHE A 184 -21.08 -1.82 -2.21
N VAL A 185 -21.40 -1.55 -0.94
CA VAL A 185 -22.45 -0.61 -0.52
C VAL A 185 -21.94 0.83 -0.73
N PRO A 186 -22.55 1.63 -1.63
CA PRO A 186 -22.08 2.98 -1.94
C PRO A 186 -21.99 3.91 -0.73
N GLN A 187 -22.89 3.74 0.25
CA GLN A 187 -22.92 4.50 1.50
C GLN A 187 -21.66 4.28 2.33
N VAL A 188 -21.22 3.02 2.45
CA VAL A 188 -19.97 2.66 3.15
C VAL A 188 -18.76 3.17 2.37
N ARG A 189 -18.81 3.06 1.04
CA ARG A 189 -17.72 3.47 0.15
C ARG A 189 -17.50 4.99 0.12
N ARG A 190 -18.54 5.79 0.31
CA ARG A 190 -18.46 7.26 0.34
C ARG A 190 -18.26 7.81 1.76
N GLY A 191 -18.54 7.00 2.79
CA GLY A 191 -18.31 7.38 4.18
C GLY A 191 -16.83 7.50 4.52
N THR A 192 -16.37 8.69 4.89
CA THR A 192 -14.96 8.90 5.26
C THR A 192 -14.58 8.09 6.51
N THR A 193 -15.45 8.05 7.52
CA THR A 193 -15.21 7.30 8.76
C THR A 193 -15.19 5.79 8.51
N SER A 194 -16.10 5.27 7.68
CA SER A 194 -16.10 3.84 7.32
C SER A 194 -14.83 3.46 6.58
N LEU A 195 -14.38 4.27 5.61
CA LEU A 195 -13.13 4.02 4.91
C LEU A 195 -11.91 4.02 5.84
N PHE A 196 -11.85 4.94 6.81
CA PHE A 196 -10.76 4.99 7.79
C PHE A 196 -10.72 3.75 8.68
N VAL A 197 -11.88 3.30 9.17
CA VAL A 197 -11.97 2.10 10.00
C VAL A 197 -11.59 0.86 9.19
N ILE A 198 -12.18 0.70 7.99
CA ILE A 198 -11.89 -0.43 7.10
C ILE A 198 -10.41 -0.48 6.74
N SER A 199 -9.78 0.67 6.45
CA SER A 199 -8.36 0.71 6.07
C SER A 199 -7.42 0.27 7.20
N ILE A 200 -7.76 0.57 8.47
CA ILE A 200 -7.00 0.08 9.62
C ILE A 200 -7.11 -1.45 9.73
N PHE A 201 -8.33 -2.00 9.63
CA PHE A 201 -8.53 -3.44 9.69
C PHE A 201 -7.84 -4.18 8.55
N ILE A 202 -7.85 -3.61 7.33
CA ILE A 202 -7.10 -4.16 6.20
C ILE A 202 -5.60 -4.20 6.51
N ASN A 203 -5.02 -3.12 7.03
CA ASN A 203 -3.59 -3.13 7.37
C ASN A 203 -3.24 -4.17 8.44
N ILE A 204 -4.11 -4.36 9.45
CA ILE A 204 -3.95 -5.41 10.46
C ILE A 204 -4.06 -6.80 9.81
N GLY A 205 -5.09 -7.03 8.99
CA GLY A 205 -5.30 -8.30 8.29
C GLY A 205 -4.14 -8.63 7.35
N MET A 206 -3.60 -7.65 6.65
CA MET A 206 -2.44 -7.84 5.77
C MET A 206 -1.15 -8.09 6.54
N TRP A 207 -0.98 -7.53 7.74
CA TRP A 207 0.12 -7.92 8.62
C TRP A 207 -0.03 -9.38 9.09
N LEU A 208 -1.24 -9.77 9.52
CA LEU A 208 -1.55 -11.13 9.92
C LEU A 208 -1.36 -12.13 8.79
N GLU A 209 -1.65 -11.75 7.54
CA GLU A 209 -1.39 -12.59 6.37
C GLU A 209 0.08 -13.00 6.26
N ARG A 210 1.00 -12.03 6.39
CA ARG A 210 2.44 -12.33 6.33
C ARG A 210 2.87 -13.15 7.55
N PHE A 211 2.35 -12.82 8.72
CA PHE A 211 2.60 -13.59 9.94
C PHE A 211 2.17 -15.06 9.77
N ILE A 212 0.98 -15.32 9.24
CA ILE A 212 0.45 -16.68 9.09
C ILE A 212 1.19 -17.47 8.02
N ILE A 213 1.47 -16.84 6.87
CA ILE A 213 2.27 -17.49 5.83
C ILE A 213 3.60 -17.95 6.44
N VAL A 214 4.31 -17.07 7.14
CA VAL A 214 5.64 -17.38 7.66
C VAL A 214 5.58 -18.31 8.88
N VAL A 215 4.93 -17.88 9.95
CA VAL A 215 4.98 -18.55 11.26
C VAL A 215 4.17 -19.84 11.26
N SER A 216 2.96 -19.84 10.68
CA SER A 216 2.13 -21.05 10.72
C SER A 216 2.73 -22.17 9.89
N SER A 217 3.35 -21.87 8.74
CA SER A 217 4.02 -22.90 7.92
C SER A 217 5.30 -23.43 8.57
N LEU A 218 6.11 -22.56 9.20
CA LEU A 218 7.32 -23.01 9.90
C LEU A 218 7.04 -23.73 11.22
N SER A 219 5.90 -23.45 11.87
CA SER A 219 5.53 -24.10 13.14
C SER A 219 5.28 -25.61 13.01
N HIS A 220 4.89 -26.06 11.81
CA HIS A 220 4.51 -27.44 11.52
C HIS A 220 5.07 -27.85 10.14
N ASP A 221 6.38 -28.09 10.08
CA ASP A 221 7.08 -28.56 8.88
C ASP A 221 7.02 -30.11 8.76
N TYR A 222 7.76 -30.70 7.82
CA TYR A 222 7.77 -32.14 7.51
C TYR A 222 8.03 -33.04 8.72
N LEU A 223 8.87 -32.61 9.67
CA LEU A 223 9.32 -33.42 10.80
C LEU A 223 8.59 -33.06 12.10
N PRO A 224 7.76 -33.96 12.67
CA PRO A 224 6.97 -33.64 13.87
C PRO A 224 7.77 -33.25 15.12
N PHE A 225 9.04 -33.64 15.22
CA PHE A 225 9.88 -33.30 16.37
C PHE A 225 10.37 -31.84 16.34
N GLU A 226 10.29 -31.16 15.19
CA GLU A 226 10.69 -29.75 15.03
C GLU A 226 9.52 -28.79 15.25
N TRP A 227 8.31 -29.32 15.50
CA TRP A 227 7.12 -28.51 15.68
C TRP A 227 7.23 -27.61 16.91
N GLY A 228 6.88 -26.35 16.72
CA GLY A 228 7.08 -25.33 17.75
C GLY A 228 6.10 -24.18 17.60
N ILE A 229 5.82 -23.51 18.72
CA ILE A 229 4.96 -22.32 18.74
C ILE A 229 5.86 -21.10 18.90
N TYR A 230 5.75 -20.17 17.96
CA TYR A 230 6.38 -18.87 18.06
C TYR A 230 5.51 -17.92 18.89
N TRP A 231 6.17 -17.27 19.85
CA TRP A 231 5.64 -16.17 20.64
C TRP A 231 6.61 -14.99 20.56
N PRO A 232 6.16 -13.82 20.08
CA PRO A 232 7.04 -12.67 19.92
C PRO A 232 7.51 -12.16 21.29
N THR A 233 8.80 -11.86 21.37
CA THR A 233 9.40 -11.22 22.52
C THR A 233 9.06 -9.72 22.54
N TRP A 234 9.21 -9.10 23.71
CA TRP A 234 9.04 -7.64 23.84
C TRP A 234 10.02 -6.86 22.97
N VAL A 235 11.20 -7.43 22.67
CA VAL A 235 12.21 -6.82 21.80
C VAL A 235 11.69 -6.73 20.37
N GLU A 236 11.13 -7.81 19.82
CA GLU A 236 10.52 -7.81 18.48
C GLU A 236 9.34 -6.84 18.41
N GLY A 237 8.50 -6.80 19.44
CA GLY A 237 7.43 -5.80 19.56
C GLY A 237 7.96 -4.35 19.55
N SER A 238 9.09 -4.09 20.22
CA SER A 238 9.72 -2.77 20.24
C SER A 238 10.28 -2.37 18.87
N ILE A 239 10.80 -3.31 18.08
CA ILE A 239 11.29 -3.07 16.71
C ILE A 239 10.11 -2.71 15.80
N ILE A 240 8.98 -3.40 15.92
CA ILE A 240 7.77 -3.08 15.16
C ILE A 240 7.29 -1.66 15.51
N ALA A 241 7.16 -1.34 16.80
CA ALA A 241 6.78 0.00 17.24
C ALA A 241 7.77 1.09 16.76
N GLY A 242 9.07 0.79 16.83
CA GLY A 242 10.14 1.65 16.34
C GLY A 242 10.05 1.91 14.83
N SER A 243 9.66 0.91 14.03
CA SER A 243 9.50 1.08 12.58
C SER A 243 8.34 2.03 12.23
N PHE A 244 7.22 1.95 12.95
CA PHE A 244 6.13 2.92 12.82
C PHE A 244 6.57 4.32 13.23
N ALA A 245 7.25 4.46 14.37
CA ALA A 245 7.76 5.76 14.83
C ALA A 245 8.72 6.39 13.80
N TRP A 246 9.61 5.58 13.23
CA TRP A 246 10.55 6.00 12.18
C TRP A 246 9.83 6.45 10.91
N PHE A 247 8.83 5.68 10.46
CA PHE A 247 8.00 6.06 9.33
C PHE A 247 7.28 7.40 9.57
N PHE A 248 6.57 7.54 10.69
CA PHE A 248 5.82 8.76 11.00
C PHE A 248 6.75 9.97 11.17
N LEU A 249 7.94 9.79 11.74
CA LEU A 249 8.95 10.86 11.81
C LEU A 249 9.26 11.42 10.42
N TRP A 250 9.64 10.56 9.47
CA TRP A 250 9.98 11.00 8.11
C TRP A 250 8.77 11.50 7.32
N PHE A 251 7.62 10.85 7.48
CA PHE A 251 6.39 11.27 6.83
C PHE A 251 5.94 12.66 7.30
N LEU A 252 5.96 12.92 8.61
CA LEU A 252 5.59 14.23 9.17
C LEU A 252 6.62 15.30 8.79
N LEU A 253 7.92 14.98 8.77
CA LEU A 253 8.94 15.89 8.24
C LEU A 253 8.70 16.22 6.77
N PHE A 254 8.36 15.22 5.95
CA PHE A 254 8.04 15.41 4.55
C PHE A 254 6.83 16.33 4.37
N VAL A 255 5.70 16.03 5.00
CA VAL A 255 4.46 16.83 4.88
C VAL A 255 4.62 18.24 5.43
N LYS A 256 5.49 18.43 6.44
CA LYS A 256 5.77 19.76 7.02
C LYS A 256 6.68 20.62 6.12
N HIS A 257 7.62 20.02 5.41
CA HIS A 257 8.68 20.75 4.70
C HIS A 257 8.54 20.74 3.18
N LEU A 258 7.82 19.80 2.60
CA LEU A 258 7.59 19.65 1.17
C LEU A 258 6.09 19.67 0.86
N PRO A 259 5.69 20.04 -0.37
CA PRO A 259 4.29 20.05 -0.77
C PRO A 259 3.69 18.64 -0.70
N GLY A 260 2.67 18.45 0.14
CA GLY A 260 1.95 17.17 0.29
C GLY A 260 0.95 16.88 -0.84
N VAL A 261 0.67 17.86 -1.69
CA VAL A 261 -0.15 17.75 -2.90
C VAL A 261 0.66 18.36 -4.05
N SER A 262 0.68 17.71 -5.21
CA SER A 262 1.39 18.20 -6.39
C SER A 262 0.75 19.49 -6.91
N ILE A 263 1.43 20.63 -6.75
CA ILE A 263 0.86 21.95 -7.11
C ILE A 263 0.75 22.06 -8.63
N THR A 264 1.75 21.54 -9.34
CA THR A 264 1.83 21.55 -10.79
C THR A 264 0.69 20.75 -11.42
N GLU A 265 0.53 19.48 -11.03
CA GLU A 265 -0.48 18.60 -11.64
C GLU A 265 -1.90 19.07 -11.32
N VAL A 266 -2.14 19.59 -10.10
CA VAL A 266 -3.43 20.21 -9.77
C VAL A 266 -3.71 21.41 -10.67
N LYS A 267 -2.73 22.28 -10.94
CA LYS A 267 -2.90 23.41 -11.85
C LYS A 267 -3.19 22.96 -13.29
N GLU A 268 -2.49 21.94 -13.78
CA GLU A 268 -2.77 21.36 -15.10
C GLU A 268 -4.21 20.81 -15.17
N GLY A 269 -4.65 20.08 -14.15
CA GLY A 269 -6.02 19.56 -14.05
C GLY A 269 -7.10 20.64 -14.02
N LEU A 270 -6.84 21.78 -13.38
CA LEU A 270 -7.75 22.93 -13.35
C LEU A 270 -7.93 23.59 -14.72
N THR A 271 -6.90 23.58 -15.57
CA THR A 271 -6.96 24.19 -16.92
C THR A 271 -7.75 23.34 -17.93
N VAL A 272 -7.92 22.04 -17.68
CA VAL A 272 -8.60 21.09 -18.59
C VAL A 272 -10.11 21.03 -18.33
N HIS A 273 -10.57 21.46 -17.15
CA HIS A 273 -11.99 21.64 -16.85
C HIS A 273 -12.34 23.14 -16.90
N PRO A 274 -12.64 23.73 -18.07
CA PRO A 274 -13.29 25.03 -18.08
C PRO A 274 -14.56 24.89 -17.26
N THR A 275 -14.73 25.76 -16.28
CA THR A 275 -15.95 25.89 -15.51
C THR A 275 -17.12 25.97 -16.49
N ALA A 276 -17.95 24.93 -16.52
CA ALA A 276 -19.30 25.02 -17.08
C ALA A 276 -20.06 26.00 -16.18
N GLY A 277 -19.96 27.29 -16.48
CA GLY A 277 -20.45 28.35 -15.60
C GLY A 277 -19.82 29.70 -15.86
N GLY A 278 -19.77 30.10 -17.14
CA GLY A 278 -19.62 31.49 -17.55
C GLY A 278 -20.74 31.80 -18.53
N GLN A 279 -21.94 32.02 -18.01
CA GLN A 279 -23.00 32.74 -18.71
C GLN A 279 -23.16 34.06 -17.99
N GLU A 280 -22.83 35.12 -18.74
CA GLU A 280 -23.20 36.55 -18.60
C GLU A 280 -22.96 37.26 -17.27
#